data_AF-A0AB37MQG4-F1
#
_entry.id   AF-A0AB37MQG4-F1
#
_cell.length_a   1.000
_cell.length_b   1.000
_cell.length_c   1.000
_cell.angle_alpha   90.00
_cell.angle_beta   90.00
_cell.angle_gamma   90.00
#
_symmetry.space_group_name_H-M   'P 1'
#
loop_
_entity.id
_entity.type
_entity.pdbx_description
1 polymer ?
#
loop_
_entity_poly.entity_id
_entity_poly.type
_entity_poly.pdbx_seq_one_letter_code
_entity_poly.pdbx_strand_id
1 'polypeptide(L)'
;MYTDTGFWDTFRCLFPFLNLMYPSVNRQIQEGLVNTYKESGFFPEWASPGHRGCMIGNNSASVLADAYLKGVKVEDVQTLYEGLINGTKNVHPEVSSTGRLGYEYYNKLGYVPYDVKINENTARTLEYAYNDWCIYRMAKELNRPKKEQKLFAERAMNYRNVFDKESKLMRGRNQDGQFQSPFSPLKWGDAFTEGNSWHYSWSVFHDPQGLIDLMGGKESFVEMLDSVFIVPPLFDDSYYGQVIHEIREMTVMNMGNYAHGNQPIQHMIYLYNYAGEPWKAQYWLRQVMNRMYTAGPDGYCGDEDNGQTS
;
A
#
# COMPACT_ATOMS: atom_id res chain seq x y z
N MET A 1 -19.67 -15.38 6.59
CA MET A 1 -18.30 -15.49 6.04
C MET A 1 -18.30 -14.82 4.67
N TYR A 2 -17.22 -14.14 4.30
CA TYR A 2 -17.00 -13.52 2.99
C TYR A 2 -15.60 -13.90 2.49
N THR A 3 -15.38 -13.90 1.18
CA THR A 3 -14.08 -14.19 0.52
C THR A 3 -14.07 -13.56 -0.89
N ASP A 4 -13.10 -13.93 -1.73
CA ASP A 4 -12.89 -13.48 -3.12
C ASP A 4 -12.54 -11.99 -3.23
N THR A 5 -11.55 -11.56 -2.45
CA THR A 5 -10.97 -10.21 -2.50
C THR A 5 -9.49 -10.19 -2.12
N GLY A 6 -8.75 -9.28 -2.74
CA GLY A 6 -7.41 -8.86 -2.35
C GLY A 6 -7.44 -7.55 -1.56
N PHE A 7 -6.93 -7.57 -0.34
CA PHE A 7 -6.82 -6.36 0.48
C PHE A 7 -5.69 -5.45 0.05
N TRP A 8 -4.70 -5.92 -0.71
CA TRP A 8 -3.71 -5.04 -1.34
C TRP A 8 -4.37 -4.04 -2.31
N ASP A 9 -5.44 -4.48 -2.96
CA ASP A 9 -6.30 -3.67 -3.81
C ASP A 9 -7.26 -2.83 -2.96
N THR A 10 -8.16 -3.52 -2.26
CA THR A 10 -9.43 -2.95 -1.81
C THR A 10 -9.35 -2.13 -0.51
N PHE A 11 -8.21 -2.10 0.19
CA PHE A 11 -8.05 -1.28 1.39
C PHE A 11 -8.11 0.23 1.09
N ARG A 12 -7.79 0.60 -0.15
CA ARG A 12 -7.49 1.98 -0.56
C ARG A 12 -8.75 2.83 -0.65
N CYS A 13 -9.77 2.35 -1.35
CA CYS A 13 -11.08 3.03 -1.37
C CYS A 13 -12.31 2.13 -1.41
N LEU A 14 -12.24 0.86 -1.82
CA LEU A 14 -13.40 -0.02 -1.82
C LEU A 14 -13.97 -0.23 -0.39
N PHE A 15 -13.16 -0.72 0.54
CA PHE A 15 -13.62 -0.87 1.93
C PHE A 15 -13.98 0.46 2.61
N PRO A 16 -13.21 1.55 2.43
CA PRO A 16 -13.61 2.88 2.87
C PRO A 16 -14.98 3.34 2.32
N PHE A 17 -15.30 3.02 1.06
CA PHE A 17 -16.60 3.31 0.46
C PHE A 17 -17.73 2.51 1.13
N LEU A 18 -17.51 1.24 1.45
CA LEU A 18 -18.46 0.45 2.22
C LEU A 18 -18.69 1.04 3.62
N ASN A 19 -17.63 1.52 4.29
CA ASN A 19 -17.77 2.18 5.59
C ASN A 19 -18.63 3.45 5.52
N LEU A 20 -18.58 4.18 4.41
CA LEU A 20 -19.35 5.41 4.21
C LEU A 20 -20.80 5.13 3.81
N MET A 21 -21.00 4.28 2.80
CA MET A 21 -22.29 4.14 2.12
C MET A 21 -23.07 2.89 2.54
N TYR A 22 -22.37 1.82 2.91
CA TYR A 22 -22.96 0.51 3.19
C TYR A 22 -22.41 -0.12 4.49
N PRO A 23 -22.39 0.61 5.62
CA PRO A 23 -21.71 0.15 6.84
C PRO A 23 -22.33 -1.13 7.42
N SER A 24 -23.62 -1.38 7.20
CA SER A 24 -24.28 -2.63 7.62
C SER A 24 -23.78 -3.86 6.86
N VAL A 25 -23.36 -3.70 5.60
CA VAL A 25 -22.74 -4.78 4.82
C VAL A 25 -21.33 -5.01 5.33
N ASN A 26 -20.53 -3.95 5.48
CA ASN A 26 -19.16 -4.12 5.96
C ASN A 26 -19.12 -4.70 7.38
N ARG A 27 -20.11 -4.39 8.23
CA ARG A 27 -20.27 -5.03 9.55
C ARG A 27 -20.25 -6.56 9.47
N GLN A 28 -20.95 -7.15 8.50
CA GLN A 28 -21.00 -8.60 8.29
C GLN A 28 -19.67 -9.14 7.73
N ILE A 29 -19.02 -8.36 6.86
CA ILE A 29 -17.69 -8.70 6.33
C ILE A 29 -16.67 -8.76 7.47
N GLN A 30 -16.63 -7.74 8.33
CA GLN A 30 -15.71 -7.68 9.48
C GLN A 30 -15.92 -8.85 10.46
N GLU A 31 -17.16 -9.26 10.72
CA GLU A 31 -17.43 -10.51 11.48
C GLU A 31 -16.92 -11.76 10.76
N GLY A 32 -17.05 -11.78 9.42
CA GLY A 32 -16.43 -12.80 8.58
C GLY A 32 -14.92 -12.89 8.79
N LEU A 33 -14.22 -11.74 8.81
CA LEU A 33 -12.76 -11.71 9.02
C LEU A 33 -12.36 -12.24 10.40
N VAL A 34 -13.11 -11.90 11.44
CA VAL A 34 -12.90 -12.47 12.79
C VAL A 34 -13.05 -13.99 12.76
N ASN A 35 -14.03 -14.53 12.04
CA ASN A 35 -14.17 -15.97 11.86
C ASN A 35 -13.00 -16.56 11.05
N THR A 36 -12.53 -15.90 9.98
CA THR A 36 -11.34 -16.34 9.24
C THR A 36 -10.14 -16.49 10.16
N TYR A 37 -9.88 -15.49 11.02
CA TYR A 37 -8.78 -15.58 11.99
C TYR A 37 -8.97 -16.74 12.98
N LYS A 38 -10.19 -16.97 13.49
CA LYS A 38 -10.49 -18.09 14.40
C LYS A 38 -10.29 -19.45 13.72
N GLU A 39 -10.63 -19.56 12.44
CA GLU A 39 -10.57 -20.81 11.68
C GLU A 39 -9.18 -21.13 11.13
N SER A 40 -8.35 -20.11 10.86
CA SER A 40 -7.05 -20.31 10.19
C SER A 40 -5.84 -19.78 10.98
N GLY A 41 -6.05 -19.05 12.07
CA GLY A 41 -5.00 -18.36 12.83
C GLY A 41 -4.44 -17.09 12.19
N PHE A 42 -4.99 -16.63 11.06
CA PHE A 42 -4.52 -15.44 10.34
C PHE A 42 -5.71 -14.66 9.74
N PHE A 43 -5.63 -13.33 9.75
CA PHE A 43 -6.48 -12.54 8.86
C PHE A 43 -6.04 -12.75 7.41
N PRO A 44 -6.97 -12.75 6.44
CA PRO A 44 -6.63 -12.90 5.03
C PRO A 44 -5.97 -11.61 4.51
N GLU A 45 -5.14 -11.75 3.49
CA GLU A 45 -4.69 -10.62 2.66
C GLU A 45 -5.23 -10.79 1.24
N TRP A 46 -5.03 -11.96 0.63
CA TRP A 46 -5.73 -12.40 -0.57
C TRP A 46 -6.46 -13.71 -0.27
N ALA A 47 -7.77 -13.76 -0.53
CA ALA A 47 -8.58 -14.95 -0.26
C ALA A 47 -9.47 -15.32 -1.46
N SER A 48 -9.37 -16.57 -1.91
CA SER A 48 -10.26 -17.15 -2.94
C SER A 48 -10.17 -18.69 -3.01
N PRO A 49 -11.06 -19.43 -2.32
CA PRO A 49 -11.86 -18.96 -1.19
C PRO A 49 -11.06 -18.91 0.12
N GLY A 50 -9.99 -19.72 0.26
CA GLY A 50 -9.06 -19.69 1.40
C GLY A 50 -7.86 -18.76 1.14
N HIS A 51 -6.85 -18.80 2.00
CA HIS A 51 -5.61 -18.03 1.81
C HIS A 51 -4.94 -18.34 0.46
N ARG A 52 -4.58 -17.30 -0.30
CA ARG A 52 -3.93 -17.41 -1.61
C ARG A 52 -2.64 -16.60 -1.64
N GLY A 53 -1.59 -17.19 -2.20
CA GLY A 53 -0.30 -16.53 -2.41
C GLY A 53 -0.38 -15.52 -3.54
N CYS A 54 -0.76 -14.28 -3.23
CA CYS A 54 -0.91 -13.19 -4.18
C CYS A 54 -0.72 -11.86 -3.47
N MET A 55 -0.01 -10.95 -4.13
CA MET A 55 0.32 -9.60 -3.66
C MET A 55 1.07 -9.56 -2.32
N ILE A 56 1.14 -8.38 -1.72
CA ILE A 56 2.00 -8.05 -0.58
C ILE A 56 1.24 -7.29 0.51
N GLY A 57 1.95 -6.91 1.56
CA GLY A 57 1.44 -6.05 2.63
C GLY A 57 0.81 -6.83 3.77
N ASN A 58 0.27 -6.09 4.72
CA ASN A 58 -0.55 -6.59 5.83
C ASN A 58 -1.77 -5.68 5.98
N ASN A 59 -2.42 -5.42 4.84
CA ASN A 59 -3.43 -4.40 4.63
C ASN A 59 -4.78 -4.78 5.25
N SER A 60 -4.97 -6.03 5.67
CA SER A 60 -6.00 -6.39 6.65
C SER A 60 -6.02 -5.47 7.87
N ALA A 61 -4.85 -4.98 8.31
CA ALA A 61 -4.75 -4.00 9.40
C ALA A 61 -5.45 -2.68 9.08
N SER A 62 -5.39 -2.22 7.83
CA SER A 62 -6.11 -1.02 7.38
C SER A 62 -7.62 -1.27 7.34
N VAL A 63 -8.05 -2.36 6.70
CA VAL A 63 -9.47 -2.74 6.57
C VAL A 63 -10.15 -2.82 7.94
N LEU A 64 -9.53 -3.53 8.90
CA LEU A 64 -10.05 -3.71 10.25
C LEU A 64 -10.04 -2.41 11.06
N ALA A 65 -8.95 -1.63 10.98
CA ALA A 65 -8.83 -0.39 11.73
C ALA A 65 -9.76 0.71 11.20
N ASP A 66 -9.86 0.89 9.88
CA ASP A 66 -10.74 1.89 9.26
C ASP A 66 -12.20 1.64 9.61
N ALA A 67 -12.65 0.38 9.51
CA ALA A 67 -13.99 -0.02 9.91
C ALA A 67 -14.26 0.29 11.38
N TYR A 68 -13.38 -0.16 12.29
CA TYR A 68 -13.54 0.03 13.72
C TYR A 68 -13.60 1.52 14.12
N LEU A 69 -12.67 2.33 13.59
CA LEU A 69 -12.55 3.76 13.89
C LEU A 69 -13.70 4.60 13.32
N LYS A 70 -14.35 4.12 12.25
CA LYS A 70 -15.58 4.72 11.69
C LYS A 70 -16.88 4.19 12.31
N GLY A 71 -16.78 3.34 13.34
CA GLY A 71 -17.94 2.85 14.09
C GLY A 71 -18.52 1.52 13.58
N VAL A 72 -17.94 0.91 12.54
CA VAL A 72 -18.26 -0.47 12.11
C VAL A 72 -17.47 -1.44 12.97
N LYS A 73 -17.92 -1.62 14.21
CA LYS A 73 -17.19 -2.37 15.25
C LYS A 73 -17.65 -3.83 15.32
N VAL A 74 -16.71 -4.76 15.35
CA VAL A 74 -16.95 -6.18 15.66
C VAL A 74 -17.37 -6.42 17.10
N GLU A 75 -18.05 -7.54 17.35
CA GLU A 75 -18.40 -7.93 18.73
C GLU A 75 -17.15 -8.35 19.51
N ASP A 76 -16.33 -9.20 18.89
CA ASP A 76 -15.13 -9.76 19.50
C ASP A 76 -13.89 -8.91 19.20
N VAL A 77 -13.85 -7.72 19.83
CA VAL A 77 -12.75 -6.76 19.70
C VAL A 77 -11.44 -7.31 20.24
N GLN A 78 -11.49 -8.22 21.22
CA GLN A 78 -10.31 -8.87 21.76
C GLN A 78 -9.64 -9.74 20.70
N THR A 79 -10.39 -10.63 20.05
CA THR A 79 -9.86 -11.46 18.96
C THR A 79 -9.37 -10.60 17.80
N LEU A 80 -10.10 -9.52 17.46
CA LEU A 80 -9.65 -8.59 16.42
C LEU A 80 -8.26 -8.04 16.72
N TYR A 81 -8.06 -7.53 17.95
CA TYR A 81 -6.79 -6.93 18.31
C TYR A 81 -5.67 -7.98 18.42
N GLU A 82 -5.96 -9.15 18.98
CA GLU A 82 -5.00 -10.26 19.04
C GLU A 82 -4.54 -10.71 17.65
N GLY A 83 -5.47 -10.80 16.69
CA GLY A 83 -5.16 -11.16 15.31
C GLY A 83 -4.31 -10.12 14.58
N LEU A 84 -4.57 -8.82 14.82
CA LEU A 84 -3.72 -7.74 14.30
C LEU A 84 -2.28 -7.89 14.79
N ILE A 85 -2.09 -8.10 16.10
CA ILE A 85 -0.76 -8.32 16.68
C ILE A 85 -0.13 -9.60 16.14
N ASN A 86 -0.90 -10.67 15.94
CA ASN A 86 -0.42 -11.93 15.39
C ASN A 86 0.21 -11.75 14.00
N GLY A 87 -0.45 -11.03 13.09
CA GLY A 87 0.05 -10.75 11.75
C GLY A 87 1.40 -10.00 11.73
N THR A 88 1.69 -9.16 12.74
CA THR A 88 2.95 -8.38 12.79
C THR A 88 4.21 -9.19 13.11
N LYS A 89 4.04 -10.43 13.55
CA LYS A 89 5.13 -11.28 14.09
C LYS A 89 5.10 -12.71 13.53
N ASN A 90 4.25 -12.98 12.55
CA ASN A 90 4.10 -14.29 11.94
C ASN A 90 3.81 -14.14 10.44
N VAL A 91 4.16 -15.19 9.70
CA VAL A 91 3.77 -15.39 8.29
C VAL A 91 3.19 -16.79 8.17
N HIS A 92 2.17 -16.97 7.33
CA HIS A 92 1.57 -18.28 7.12
C HIS A 92 2.59 -19.23 6.47
N PRO A 93 2.72 -20.48 6.95
CA PRO A 93 3.80 -21.39 6.54
C PRO A 93 3.78 -21.76 5.06
N GLU A 94 2.61 -21.75 4.44
CA GLU A 94 2.41 -22.14 3.03
C GLU A 94 1.99 -20.98 2.12
N VAL A 95 1.70 -19.80 2.69
CA VAL A 95 1.14 -18.66 1.95
C VAL A 95 1.87 -17.39 2.37
N SER A 96 2.95 -17.05 1.65
CA SER A 96 3.86 -15.98 2.05
C SER A 96 3.23 -14.57 2.07
N SER A 97 2.12 -14.35 1.36
CA SER A 97 1.35 -13.10 1.39
C SER A 97 0.43 -12.98 2.62
N THR A 98 0.15 -14.05 3.36
CA THR A 98 -0.69 -14.01 4.57
C THR A 98 0.16 -13.83 5.82
N GLY A 99 -0.09 -12.75 6.58
CA GLY A 99 0.80 -12.30 7.67
C GLY A 99 1.89 -11.38 7.12
N ARG A 100 3.09 -11.37 7.71
CA ARG A 100 4.20 -10.51 7.26
C ARG A 100 5.44 -11.29 6.86
N LEU A 101 5.60 -11.57 5.57
CA LEU A 101 6.89 -12.02 5.06
C LEU A 101 7.98 -10.99 5.38
N GLY A 102 9.09 -11.45 5.97
CA GLY A 102 10.20 -10.58 6.37
C GLY A 102 10.01 -9.84 7.70
N TYR A 103 9.01 -10.20 8.52
CA TYR A 103 8.74 -9.51 9.79
C TYR A 103 9.97 -9.47 10.73
N GLU A 104 10.83 -10.48 10.72
CA GLU A 104 12.02 -10.52 11.59
C GLU A 104 13.00 -9.40 11.25
N TYR A 105 13.28 -9.21 9.95
CA TYR A 105 14.10 -8.12 9.46
C TYR A 105 13.44 -6.78 9.72
N TYR A 106 12.18 -6.63 9.34
CA TYR A 106 11.43 -5.38 9.53
C TYR A 106 11.38 -4.95 11.00
N ASN A 107 11.11 -5.89 11.91
CA ASN A 107 11.01 -5.63 13.34
C ASN A 107 12.36 -5.26 13.97
N LYS A 108 13.48 -5.73 13.40
CA LYS A 108 14.84 -5.50 13.90
C LYS A 108 15.51 -4.29 13.27
N LEU A 109 15.36 -4.12 11.96
CA LEU A 109 16.08 -3.13 11.14
C LEU A 109 15.21 -1.92 10.76
N GLY A 110 13.89 -2.04 10.89
CA GLY A 110 12.94 -1.02 10.45
C GLY A 110 12.66 -1.04 8.94
N TYR A 111 13.13 -2.06 8.22
CA TYR A 111 12.84 -2.31 6.80
C TYR A 111 13.11 -3.79 6.46
N VAL A 112 12.53 -4.26 5.36
CA VAL A 112 12.86 -5.57 4.77
C VAL A 112 14.03 -5.34 3.79
N PRO A 113 15.19 -5.99 3.99
CA PRO A 113 16.34 -5.78 3.13
C PRO A 113 16.14 -6.29 1.70
N TYR A 114 16.87 -5.71 0.78
CA TYR A 114 16.86 -6.03 -0.64
C TYR A 114 17.61 -7.33 -0.99
N ASP A 115 18.67 -7.64 -0.25
CA ASP A 115 19.64 -8.71 -0.54
C ASP A 115 19.42 -10.00 0.27
N VAL A 116 18.24 -10.18 0.86
CA VAL A 116 17.91 -11.32 1.75
C VAL A 116 16.93 -12.32 1.15
N LYS A 117 16.80 -12.34 -0.19
CA LYS A 117 15.91 -13.24 -0.94
C LYS A 117 14.43 -13.09 -0.59
N ILE A 118 14.03 -11.88 -0.20
CA ILE A 118 12.63 -11.49 -0.05
C ILE A 118 12.38 -10.41 -1.11
N ASN A 119 11.64 -10.75 -2.16
CA ASN A 119 11.29 -9.82 -3.21
C ASN A 119 10.25 -8.80 -2.72
N GLU A 120 10.10 -7.73 -3.49
CA GLU A 120 9.18 -6.61 -3.26
C GLU A 120 9.37 -5.96 -1.87
N ASN A 121 10.59 -6.03 -1.36
CA ASN A 121 10.94 -5.71 0.02
C ASN A 121 10.72 -4.22 0.38
N THR A 122 10.89 -3.31 -0.59
CA THR A 122 10.66 -1.88 -0.35
C THR A 122 9.16 -1.58 -0.33
N ALA A 123 8.39 -2.15 -1.25
CA ALA A 123 6.94 -2.04 -1.24
C ALA A 123 6.33 -2.62 0.05
N ARG A 124 6.79 -3.81 0.48
CA ARG A 124 6.42 -4.42 1.78
C ARG A 124 6.75 -3.49 2.95
N THR A 125 7.94 -2.88 2.96
CA THR A 125 8.36 -1.95 4.02
C THR A 125 7.43 -0.74 4.12
N LEU A 126 7.06 -0.15 2.98
CA LEU A 126 6.18 1.02 2.93
C LEU A 126 4.78 0.70 3.43
N GLU A 127 4.19 -0.39 2.94
CA GLU A 127 2.86 -0.81 3.37
C GLU A 127 2.84 -1.26 4.82
N TYR A 128 3.85 -2.00 5.31
CA TYR A 128 3.96 -2.36 6.73
C TYR A 128 4.05 -1.13 7.64
N ALA A 129 4.74 -0.06 7.22
CA ALA A 129 4.78 1.18 8.00
C ALA A 129 3.38 1.81 8.12
N TYR A 130 2.61 1.83 7.04
CA TYR A 130 1.21 2.27 7.06
C TYR A 130 0.32 1.33 7.90
N ASN A 131 0.51 0.02 7.80
CA ASN A 131 -0.25 -0.96 8.59
C ASN A 131 0.07 -0.83 10.09
N ASP A 132 1.33 -0.54 10.46
CA ASP A 132 1.70 -0.24 11.84
C ASP A 132 1.09 1.07 12.34
N TRP A 133 0.92 2.08 11.48
CA TRP A 133 0.13 3.26 11.83
C TRP A 133 -1.34 2.89 12.12
N CYS A 134 -1.96 2.02 11.31
CA CYS A 134 -3.34 1.55 11.56
C CYS A 134 -3.46 0.85 12.92
N ILE A 135 -2.50 -0.03 13.25
CA ILE A 135 -2.43 -0.72 14.54
C ILE A 135 -2.17 0.28 15.68
N TYR A 136 -1.32 1.29 15.48
CA TYR A 136 -1.12 2.37 16.44
C TYR A 136 -2.44 3.11 16.75
N ARG A 137 -3.23 3.42 15.72
CA ARG A 137 -4.55 4.07 15.89
C ARG A 137 -5.49 3.19 16.70
N MET A 138 -5.55 1.89 16.40
CA MET A 138 -6.34 0.92 17.19
C MET A 138 -5.85 0.80 18.63
N ALA A 139 -4.53 0.70 18.84
CA ALA A 139 -3.93 0.61 20.17
C ALA A 139 -4.23 1.84 21.03
N LYS A 140 -4.28 3.03 20.40
CA LYS A 140 -4.66 4.28 21.06
C LYS A 140 -6.14 4.29 21.44
N GLU A 141 -7.02 3.94 20.50
CA GLU A 141 -8.48 3.89 20.72
C GLU A 141 -8.87 2.88 21.81
N LEU A 142 -8.23 1.72 21.83
CA LEU A 142 -8.45 0.66 22.81
C LEU A 142 -7.70 0.87 24.14
N ASN A 143 -7.08 2.04 24.34
CA ASN A 143 -6.31 2.37 25.54
C ASN A 143 -5.27 1.31 25.93
N ARG A 144 -4.60 0.71 24.94
CA ARG A 144 -3.55 -0.30 25.14
C ARG A 144 -2.35 0.28 25.90
N PRO A 145 -1.51 -0.56 26.54
CA PRO A 145 -0.35 -0.09 27.28
C PRO A 145 0.53 0.88 26.47
N LYS A 146 1.03 1.95 27.11
CA LYS A 146 1.81 3.01 26.43
C LYS A 146 3.04 2.49 25.69
N LYS A 147 3.66 1.42 26.19
CA LYS A 147 4.78 0.73 25.52
C LYS A 147 4.37 0.18 24.15
N GLU A 148 3.18 -0.38 24.05
CA GLU A 148 2.62 -0.94 22.81
C GLU A 148 2.26 0.18 21.83
N GLN A 149 1.59 1.24 22.30
CA GLN A 149 1.31 2.43 21.48
C GLN A 149 2.60 3.05 20.92
N LYS A 150 3.64 3.17 21.75
CA LYS A 150 4.94 3.72 21.35
C LYS A 150 5.62 2.87 20.28
N LEU A 151 5.61 1.55 20.42
CA LEU A 151 6.20 0.62 19.46
C LEU A 151 5.62 0.83 18.04
N PHE A 152 4.29 0.84 17.92
CA PHE A 152 3.65 1.00 16.62
C PHE A 152 3.75 2.43 16.08
N ALA A 153 3.79 3.45 16.94
CA ALA A 153 4.08 4.82 16.51
C ALA A 153 5.50 4.97 15.93
N GLU A 154 6.50 4.30 16.51
CA GLU A 154 7.86 4.28 15.99
C GLU A 154 7.94 3.53 14.66
N ARG A 155 7.32 2.35 14.58
CA ARG A 155 7.30 1.56 13.34
C ARG A 155 6.52 2.22 12.20
N ALA A 156 5.51 3.04 12.51
CA ALA A 156 4.82 3.85 11.52
C ALA A 156 5.77 4.79 10.75
N MET A 157 6.95 5.12 11.31
CA MET A 157 7.94 5.97 10.67
C MET A 157 8.97 5.18 9.83
N ASN A 158 8.83 3.87 9.69
CA ASN A 158 9.79 3.02 9.00
C ASN A 158 9.92 3.30 7.49
N TYR A 159 8.94 3.97 6.87
CA TYR A 159 9.05 4.45 5.48
C TYR A 159 10.30 5.33 5.27
N ARG A 160 10.76 6.04 6.32
CA ARG A 160 11.97 6.87 6.29
C ARG A 160 13.25 6.06 6.05
N ASN A 161 13.25 4.77 6.37
CA ASN A 161 14.43 3.91 6.27
C ASN A 161 14.76 3.50 4.84
N VAL A 162 13.83 3.64 3.91
CA VAL A 162 14.00 3.31 2.49
C VAL A 162 13.96 4.53 1.58
N PHE A 163 14.00 5.75 2.15
CA PHE A 163 14.06 6.99 1.38
C PHE A 163 15.50 7.38 1.06
N ASP A 164 15.85 7.39 -0.22
CA ASP A 164 17.16 7.84 -0.71
C ASP A 164 17.14 9.35 -0.96
N LYS A 165 17.96 10.08 -0.21
CA LYS A 165 18.01 11.55 -0.26
C LYS A 165 18.57 12.09 -1.58
N GLU A 166 19.42 11.33 -2.27
CA GLU A 166 20.04 11.78 -3.52
C GLU A 166 19.03 11.79 -4.66
N SER A 167 18.22 10.73 -4.75
CA SER A 167 17.17 10.60 -5.77
C SER A 167 15.83 11.19 -5.34
N LYS A 168 15.63 11.46 -4.03
CA LYS A 168 14.34 11.82 -3.42
C LYS A 168 13.25 10.77 -3.66
N LEU A 169 13.66 9.51 -3.77
CA LEU A 169 12.81 8.38 -4.13
C LEU A 169 12.99 7.26 -3.11
N MET A 170 12.00 6.36 -3.04
CA MET A 170 12.13 5.13 -2.26
C MET A 170 13.04 4.16 -3.00
N ARG A 171 13.91 3.47 -2.26
CA ARG A 171 15.00 2.71 -2.82
C ARG A 171 15.30 1.47 -1.96
N GLY A 172 15.60 0.36 -2.63
CA GLY A 172 16.00 -0.88 -1.97
C GLY A 172 17.17 -0.66 -1.03
N ARG A 173 17.12 -1.25 0.16
CA ARG A 173 18.18 -1.11 1.16
C ARG A 173 18.69 -2.48 1.56
N ASN A 174 19.99 -2.69 1.45
CA ASN A 174 20.66 -3.94 1.80
C ASN A 174 20.68 -4.14 3.32
N GLN A 175 20.93 -5.38 3.75
CA GLN A 175 20.94 -5.75 5.17
C GLN A 175 22.03 -5.02 5.96
N ASP A 176 23.14 -4.64 5.30
CA ASP A 176 24.23 -3.86 5.87
C ASP A 176 23.90 -2.35 6.04
N GLY A 177 22.72 -1.92 5.56
CA GLY A 177 22.24 -0.55 5.66
C GLY A 177 22.59 0.34 4.48
N GLN A 178 23.34 -0.13 3.48
CA GLN A 178 23.60 0.60 2.24
C GLN A 178 22.38 0.53 1.32
N PHE A 179 22.14 1.57 0.53
CA PHE A 179 21.17 1.48 -0.56
C PHE A 179 21.71 0.57 -1.67
N GLN A 180 20.85 -0.25 -2.25
CA GLN A 180 21.18 -1.20 -3.31
C GLN A 180 21.78 -0.47 -4.53
N SER A 181 22.74 -1.08 -5.22
CA SER A 181 23.38 -0.48 -6.40
C SER A 181 23.68 -1.54 -7.46
N PRO A 182 23.52 -1.25 -8.76
CA PRO A 182 23.01 0.02 -9.35
C PRO A 182 21.52 0.25 -9.08
N PHE A 183 21.10 1.53 -9.06
CA PHE A 183 19.69 1.92 -8.90
C PHE A 183 19.11 2.41 -10.21
N SER A 184 18.01 1.78 -10.64
CA SER A 184 17.15 2.25 -11.72
C SER A 184 15.77 2.60 -11.13
N PRO A 185 15.38 3.88 -11.06
CA PRO A 185 14.08 4.27 -10.52
C PRO A 185 12.90 3.82 -11.40
N LEU A 186 13.19 3.41 -12.65
CA LEU A 186 12.22 2.95 -13.64
C LEU A 186 12.11 1.43 -13.74
N LYS A 187 12.89 0.68 -12.95
CA LYS A 187 12.79 -0.80 -12.90
C LYS A 187 11.51 -1.21 -12.18
N TRP A 188 10.66 -1.95 -12.89
CA TRP A 188 9.44 -2.50 -12.34
C TRP A 188 9.71 -3.82 -11.61
N GLY A 189 8.97 -4.09 -10.55
CA GLY A 189 9.14 -5.30 -9.75
C GLY A 189 10.37 -5.20 -8.84
N ASP A 190 11.01 -6.34 -8.58
CA ASP A 190 12.25 -6.44 -7.81
C ASP A 190 12.12 -5.92 -6.35
N ALA A 191 12.41 -4.64 -6.11
CA ALA A 191 12.20 -3.99 -4.81
C ALA A 191 10.73 -3.61 -4.57
N PHE A 192 9.93 -3.55 -5.63
CA PHE A 192 8.53 -3.13 -5.65
C PHE A 192 7.63 -4.22 -6.25
N THR A 193 6.31 -4.04 -6.16
CA THR A 193 5.30 -4.94 -6.77
C THR A 193 4.59 -4.19 -7.89
N GLU A 194 4.55 -4.74 -9.10
CA GLU A 194 3.80 -4.22 -10.26
C GLU A 194 4.05 -2.73 -10.57
N GLY A 195 5.18 -2.19 -10.13
CA GLY A 195 5.49 -0.80 -10.30
C GLY A 195 6.95 -0.55 -10.02
N ASN A 196 7.34 0.70 -10.15
CA ASN A 196 8.71 1.14 -9.91
C ASN A 196 8.73 2.18 -8.77
N SER A 197 9.88 2.79 -8.54
CA SER A 197 10.05 3.76 -7.46
C SER A 197 9.19 5.02 -7.65
N TRP A 198 8.94 5.45 -8.88
CA TRP A 198 8.05 6.57 -9.19
C TRP A 198 6.59 6.31 -8.85
N HIS A 199 6.19 5.04 -8.68
CA HIS A 199 4.83 4.68 -8.26
C HIS A 199 4.73 4.52 -6.75
N TYR A 200 5.73 3.85 -6.16
CA TYR A 200 5.70 3.49 -4.73
C TYR A 200 6.19 4.58 -3.78
N SER A 201 6.94 5.58 -4.27
CA SER A 201 7.47 6.64 -3.39
C SER A 201 6.39 7.46 -2.67
N TRP A 202 5.16 7.40 -3.18
CA TRP A 202 3.99 8.09 -2.65
C TRP A 202 3.24 7.31 -1.57
N SER A 203 3.62 6.05 -1.31
CA SER A 203 2.95 5.13 -0.37
C SER A 203 3.27 5.45 1.11
N VAL A 204 2.97 6.68 1.52
CA VAL A 204 3.08 7.20 2.89
C VAL A 204 1.74 7.84 3.27
N PHE A 205 0.67 7.06 3.19
CA PHE A 205 -0.72 7.52 3.33
C PHE A 205 -1.00 8.26 4.65
N HIS A 206 -0.35 7.81 5.73
CA HIS A 206 -0.57 8.30 7.08
C HIS A 206 0.28 9.52 7.46
N ASP A 207 1.31 9.83 6.68
CA ASP A 207 2.23 10.95 6.95
C ASP A 207 2.74 11.66 5.68
N PRO A 208 1.85 12.22 4.83
CA PRO A 208 2.30 13.00 3.67
C PRO A 208 3.20 14.18 4.03
N GLN A 209 3.01 14.80 5.19
CA GLN A 209 3.87 15.88 5.67
C GLN A 209 5.29 15.39 5.94
N GLY A 210 5.46 14.23 6.58
CA GLY A 210 6.77 13.62 6.77
C GLY A 210 7.48 13.30 5.45
N LEU A 211 6.74 12.90 4.41
CA LEU A 211 7.30 12.71 3.06
C LEU A 211 7.70 14.04 2.40
N ILE A 212 6.88 15.09 2.54
CA ILE A 212 7.22 16.47 2.11
C ILE A 212 8.54 16.92 2.75
N ASP A 213 8.69 16.69 4.06
CA ASP A 213 9.90 17.07 4.80
C ASP A 213 11.13 16.30 4.30
N LEU A 214 10.98 15.00 4.01
CA LEU A 214 12.06 14.17 3.43
C LEU A 214 12.50 14.66 2.05
N MET A 215 11.56 15.09 1.21
CA MET A 215 11.84 15.64 -0.12
C MET A 215 12.42 17.06 -0.08
N GLY A 216 12.52 17.69 1.10
CA GLY A 216 13.12 19.01 1.28
C GLY A 216 12.14 20.18 1.18
N GLY A 217 10.85 19.95 1.42
CA GLY A 217 9.83 20.99 1.41
C GLY A 217 8.77 20.81 0.33
N LYS A 218 7.74 21.66 0.37
CA LYS A 218 6.55 21.55 -0.48
C LYS A 218 6.87 21.77 -1.95
N GLU A 219 7.76 22.69 -2.25
CA GLU A 219 8.17 23.04 -3.61
C GLU A 219 8.80 21.83 -4.30
N SER A 220 9.82 21.23 -3.66
CA SER A 220 10.49 20.03 -4.14
C SER A 220 9.53 18.83 -4.24
N PHE A 221 8.61 18.67 -3.29
CA PHE A 221 7.60 17.62 -3.34
C PHE A 221 6.65 17.79 -4.55
N VAL A 222 6.22 19.02 -4.83
CA VAL A 222 5.38 19.35 -6.00
C VAL A 222 6.14 19.13 -7.30
N GLU A 223 7.40 19.53 -7.39
CA GLU A 223 8.25 19.27 -8.56
C GLU A 223 8.36 17.76 -8.85
N MET A 224 8.53 16.94 -7.79
CA MET A 224 8.55 15.49 -7.94
C MET A 224 7.19 14.95 -8.43
N LEU A 225 6.07 15.42 -7.88
CA LEU A 225 4.72 15.05 -8.37
C LEU A 225 4.49 15.45 -9.83
N ASP A 226 4.85 16.68 -10.20
CA ASP A 226 4.71 17.18 -11.57
C ASP A 226 5.51 16.31 -12.54
N SER A 227 6.72 15.91 -12.13
CA SER A 227 7.62 15.13 -12.98
C SER A 227 7.06 13.75 -13.37
N VAL A 228 6.22 13.12 -12.53
CA VAL A 228 5.53 11.85 -12.86
C VAL A 228 4.74 11.96 -14.16
N PHE A 229 4.07 13.09 -14.40
CA PHE A 229 3.26 13.32 -15.61
C PHE A 229 4.08 13.78 -16.82
N ILE A 230 5.31 14.26 -16.60
CA ILE A 230 6.17 14.88 -17.62
C ILE A 230 7.16 13.87 -18.21
N VAL A 231 7.75 13.00 -17.38
CA VAL A 231 8.73 12.02 -17.87
C VAL A 231 8.06 11.05 -18.84
N PRO A 232 8.69 10.70 -19.98
CA PRO A 232 8.10 9.71 -20.88
C PRO A 232 7.86 8.38 -20.14
N PRO A 233 6.90 7.54 -20.59
CA PRO A 233 6.60 6.23 -19.99
C PRO A 233 7.71 5.20 -20.26
N LEU A 234 8.96 5.55 -19.96
CA LEU A 234 10.10 4.64 -19.98
C LEU A 234 9.99 3.67 -18.80
N PHE A 235 10.43 2.44 -19.03
CA PHE A 235 10.40 1.37 -18.04
C PHE A 235 11.62 0.46 -18.22
N ASP A 236 11.95 -0.28 -17.17
CA ASP A 236 12.86 -1.42 -17.20
C ASP A 236 12.10 -2.64 -16.68
N ASP A 237 11.88 -3.61 -17.58
CA ASP A 237 11.11 -4.84 -17.36
C ASP A 237 11.99 -6.07 -17.07
N SER A 238 13.29 -5.86 -16.82
CA SER A 238 14.27 -6.94 -16.64
C SER A 238 13.93 -7.92 -15.52
N TYR A 239 13.16 -7.51 -14.52
CA TYR A 239 12.65 -8.40 -13.47
C TYR A 239 11.66 -9.44 -14.01
N TYR A 240 10.74 -9.01 -14.88
CA TYR A 240 9.70 -9.85 -15.47
C TYR A 240 10.18 -10.58 -16.73
N GLY A 241 11.20 -10.04 -17.40
CA GLY A 241 11.74 -10.59 -18.66
C GLY A 241 10.86 -10.34 -19.88
N GLN A 242 9.77 -9.58 -19.72
CA GLN A 242 8.82 -9.21 -20.76
C GLN A 242 7.99 -8.00 -20.32
N VAL A 243 7.37 -7.33 -21.29
CA VAL A 243 6.38 -6.28 -21.05
C VAL A 243 5.07 -6.92 -20.55
N ILE A 244 4.86 -6.92 -19.25
CA ILE A 244 3.58 -7.29 -18.62
C ILE A 244 2.48 -6.27 -18.98
N HIS A 245 1.23 -6.63 -18.76
CA HIS A 245 0.11 -5.82 -19.26
C HIS A 245 0.04 -4.45 -18.58
N GLU A 246 0.36 -4.36 -17.29
CA GLU A 246 0.40 -3.14 -16.48
C GLU A 246 1.42 -2.13 -17.03
N ILE A 247 2.58 -2.61 -17.51
CA ILE A 247 3.57 -1.78 -18.20
C ILE A 247 2.99 -1.30 -19.53
N ARG A 248 2.39 -2.20 -20.31
CA ARG A 248 1.80 -1.85 -21.61
C ARG A 248 0.70 -0.81 -21.45
N GLU A 249 -0.19 -0.98 -20.49
CA GLU A 249 -1.28 -0.07 -20.15
C GLU A 249 -0.74 1.33 -19.85
N MET A 250 0.25 1.48 -18.96
CA MET A 250 0.89 2.78 -18.72
C MET A 250 1.38 3.44 -20.01
N THR A 251 2.03 2.68 -20.91
CA THR A 251 2.65 3.25 -22.12
C THR A 251 1.65 3.85 -23.10
N VAL A 252 0.44 3.30 -23.20
CA VAL A 252 -0.57 3.75 -24.18
C VAL A 252 -1.39 4.95 -23.69
N MET A 253 -1.36 5.26 -22.39
CA MET A 253 -2.17 6.32 -21.79
C MET A 253 -1.65 7.74 -22.05
N ASN A 254 -0.38 7.87 -22.43
CA ASN A 254 0.27 9.15 -22.67
C ASN A 254 0.07 10.14 -21.49
N MET A 255 0.39 9.68 -20.28
CA MET A 255 0.34 10.44 -19.02
C MET A 255 1.64 10.31 -18.22
N GLY A 256 2.76 10.25 -18.92
CA GLY A 256 4.08 10.01 -18.33
C GLY A 256 4.17 8.66 -17.61
N ASN A 257 4.75 8.65 -16.41
CA ASN A 257 4.77 7.48 -15.51
C ASN A 257 3.53 7.40 -14.59
N TYR A 258 2.45 8.15 -14.85
CA TYR A 258 1.21 8.00 -14.08
C TYR A 258 0.42 6.76 -14.54
N ALA A 259 0.74 5.60 -13.95
CA ALA A 259 0.09 4.31 -14.23
C ALA A 259 -1.23 4.13 -13.46
N HIS A 260 -2.29 4.83 -13.86
CA HIS A 260 -3.58 4.83 -13.14
C HIS A 260 -4.23 3.43 -12.99
N GLY A 261 -4.01 2.56 -13.98
CA GLY A 261 -4.52 1.19 -13.98
C GLY A 261 -3.91 0.28 -12.91
N ASN A 262 -2.95 0.79 -12.12
CA ASN A 262 -2.36 0.04 -11.01
C ASN A 262 -2.50 0.77 -9.67
N GLN A 263 -2.76 0.00 -8.62
CA GLN A 263 -3.17 0.42 -7.29
C GLN A 263 -2.17 1.33 -6.54
N PRO A 264 -0.83 1.16 -6.61
CA PRO A 264 0.11 1.93 -5.80
C PRO A 264 0.06 3.45 -5.98
N ILE A 265 -0.38 3.93 -7.14
CA ILE A 265 -0.33 5.35 -7.49
C ILE A 265 -1.71 6.03 -7.50
N GLN A 266 -2.80 5.29 -7.31
CA GLN A 266 -4.17 5.81 -7.45
C GLN A 266 -4.46 7.02 -6.54
N HIS A 267 -3.87 7.06 -5.33
CA HIS A 267 -4.04 8.17 -4.39
C HIS A 267 -3.12 9.37 -4.67
N MET A 268 -2.08 9.22 -5.50
CA MET A 268 -0.98 10.19 -5.64
C MET A 268 -1.47 11.60 -5.98
N ILE A 269 -2.46 11.74 -6.86
CA ILE A 269 -2.95 13.07 -7.28
C ILE A 269 -3.52 13.86 -6.09
N TYR A 270 -4.14 13.19 -5.12
CA TYR A 270 -4.66 13.86 -3.93
C TYR A 270 -3.56 14.46 -3.04
N LEU A 271 -2.30 14.06 -3.22
CA LEU A 271 -1.17 14.56 -2.44
C LEU A 271 -0.83 16.03 -2.74
N TYR A 272 -1.22 16.57 -3.91
CA TYR A 272 -1.11 18.02 -4.16
C TYR A 272 -1.85 18.86 -3.11
N ASN A 273 -2.94 18.32 -2.52
CA ASN A 273 -3.67 19.00 -1.45
C ASN A 273 -2.81 19.20 -0.19
N TYR A 274 -1.95 18.23 0.14
CA TYR A 274 -1.06 18.31 1.30
C TYR A 274 0.09 19.30 1.08
N ALA A 275 0.48 19.53 -0.17
CA ALA A 275 1.46 20.54 -0.54
C ALA A 275 0.86 21.96 -0.69
N GLY A 276 -0.45 22.13 -0.55
CA GLY A 276 -1.11 23.43 -0.69
C GLY A 276 -1.38 23.86 -2.13
N GLU A 277 -1.32 22.93 -3.10
CA GLU A 277 -1.64 23.17 -4.51
C GLU A 277 -2.87 22.38 -4.99
N PRO A 278 -4.03 22.48 -4.33
CA PRO A 278 -5.21 21.67 -4.66
C PRO A 278 -5.74 21.88 -6.09
N TRP A 279 -5.43 23.00 -6.74
CA TRP A 279 -5.80 23.24 -8.14
C TRP A 279 -5.10 22.27 -9.11
N LYS A 280 -3.88 21.79 -8.78
CA LYS A 280 -3.21 20.74 -9.57
C LYS A 280 -3.91 19.39 -9.43
N ALA A 281 -4.36 19.05 -8.22
CA ALA A 281 -5.21 17.87 -8.02
C ALA A 281 -6.49 17.97 -8.86
N GLN A 282 -7.19 19.11 -8.80
CA GLN A 282 -8.43 19.33 -9.57
C GLN A 282 -8.23 19.12 -11.07
N TYR A 283 -7.15 19.65 -11.63
CA TYR A 283 -6.80 19.46 -13.03
C TYR A 283 -6.55 17.98 -13.36
N TRP A 284 -5.62 17.34 -12.66
CA TRP A 284 -5.21 15.97 -12.99
C TRP A 284 -6.32 14.95 -12.72
N LEU A 285 -7.07 15.08 -11.62
CA LEU A 285 -8.23 14.21 -11.34
C LEU A 285 -9.25 14.28 -12.48
N ARG A 286 -9.52 15.49 -13.01
CA ARG A 286 -10.44 15.65 -14.15
C ARG A 286 -9.88 15.05 -15.43
N GLN A 287 -8.57 15.14 -15.66
CA GLN A 287 -7.92 14.46 -16.79
C GLN A 287 -8.11 12.94 -16.69
N VAL A 288 -7.87 12.35 -15.52
CA VAL A 288 -8.05 10.91 -15.29
C VAL A 288 -9.50 10.50 -15.54
N MET A 289 -10.47 11.12 -14.85
CA MET A 289 -11.89 10.76 -14.97
C MET A 289 -12.41 10.86 -16.41
N ASN A 290 -11.94 11.85 -17.18
CA ASN A 290 -12.42 12.06 -18.55
C ASN A 290 -11.74 11.15 -19.59
N ARG A 291 -10.56 10.58 -19.29
CA ARG A 291 -9.72 9.90 -20.29
C ARG A 291 -9.50 8.41 -20.00
N MET A 292 -9.52 8.01 -18.73
CA MET A 292 -9.16 6.66 -18.28
C MET A 292 -10.36 5.76 -18.00
N TYR A 293 -11.57 6.32 -18.12
CA TYR A 293 -12.82 5.62 -17.88
C TYR A 293 -13.77 5.91 -19.03
N THR A 294 -14.31 4.85 -19.63
CA THR A 294 -15.36 4.92 -20.64
C THR A 294 -16.46 3.92 -20.32
N ALA A 295 -17.65 4.13 -20.86
CA ALA A 295 -18.80 3.26 -20.62
C ALA A 295 -18.86 2.04 -21.57
N GLY A 296 -17.83 1.85 -22.41
CA GLY A 296 -17.75 0.75 -23.36
C GLY A 296 -17.33 -0.58 -22.71
N PRO A 297 -17.38 -1.69 -23.46
CA PRO A 297 -16.87 -2.98 -22.99
C PRO A 297 -15.38 -2.98 -22.61
N ASP A 298 -14.59 -2.07 -23.17
CA ASP A 298 -13.18 -1.77 -22.90
C ASP A 298 -13.04 -0.54 -21.99
N GLY A 299 -13.91 -0.44 -20.98
CA GLY A 299 -14.16 0.77 -20.21
C GLY A 299 -13.01 1.28 -19.34
N TYR A 300 -12.13 0.40 -18.88
CA TYR A 300 -11.08 0.71 -17.90
C TYR A 300 -9.71 0.84 -18.56
N CYS A 301 -8.80 1.56 -17.89
CA CYS A 301 -7.42 1.76 -18.32
C CYS A 301 -6.44 0.67 -17.84
N GLY A 302 -6.94 -0.39 -17.21
CA GLY A 302 -6.22 -1.50 -16.59
C GLY A 302 -7.21 -2.44 -15.91
N ASP A 303 -6.73 -3.29 -15.02
CA ASP A 303 -7.59 -4.20 -14.28
C ASP A 303 -8.55 -3.46 -13.32
N GLU A 304 -9.74 -4.05 -13.14
CA GLU A 304 -10.82 -3.46 -12.32
C GLU A 304 -10.57 -3.69 -10.82
N ASP A 305 -9.92 -4.81 -10.51
CA ASP A 305 -9.46 -5.22 -9.18
C ASP A 305 -10.50 -5.17 -8.07
N ASN A 306 -11.55 -5.97 -8.27
CA ASN A 306 -12.54 -6.32 -7.25
C ASN A 306 -13.28 -5.10 -6.68
N GLY A 307 -13.52 -4.07 -7.48
CA GLY A 307 -14.16 -2.83 -7.04
C GLY A 307 -13.20 -1.72 -6.63
N GLN A 308 -11.88 -1.92 -6.70
CA GLN A 308 -10.92 -0.87 -6.30
C GLN A 308 -10.80 0.25 -7.35
N THR A 309 -10.76 -0.09 -8.64
CA THR A 309 -10.64 0.89 -9.72
C THR A 309 -12.00 1.54 -10.08
N SER A 310 -13.12 0.88 -9.77
CA SER A 310 -14.50 1.36 -10.03
C SER A 310 -14.96 2.57 -9.22
#